data_AF-A0A537Q450-F1
#
_entry.id   AF-A0A537Q450-F1
#
_cell.length_a   1.000
_cell.length_b   1.000
_cell.length_c   1.000
_cell.angle_alpha   90.00
_cell.angle_beta   90.00
_cell.angle_gamma   90.00
#
_symmetry.space_group_name_H-M   'P 1'
#
loop_
_entity.id
_entity.type
_entity.pdbx_description
1 polymer ?
#
loop_
_entity_poly.entity_id
_entity_poly.type
_entity_poly.pdbx_seq_one_letter_code
_entity_poly.pdbx_strand_id
1 'polypeptide(L)'
;MSKWLKQFLFGIWGLLLIPLIAPILDKWLQENVFSEPNGIAATVFPNATATTVFNYLLALGQQRWFRFALVLLTGIVIGVLLESLNRRSDERKAFELRSLGFKFRSLSDNIKIRTASSGWPDNVRDLRPAILSAFISARKFDLWVPNEHVYQLPDASFLCEYFRCVGKLLEDGHFERANSEALSWRPFLDKVKLS
;
A
#
# COMPACT_ATOMS: atom_id res chain seq x y z
N MET A 1 -0.52 -11.12 -18.82
CA MET A 1 -0.26 -12.49 -18.33
C MET A 1 -1.57 -13.24 -18.22
N SER A 2 -1.72 -14.38 -18.92
CA SER A 2 -2.98 -15.12 -18.94
C SER A 2 -3.32 -15.68 -17.56
N LYS A 3 -4.61 -15.68 -17.20
CA LYS A 3 -5.11 -16.27 -15.94
C LYS A 3 -4.69 -17.74 -15.77
N TRP A 4 -4.55 -18.44 -16.89
CA TRP A 4 -4.10 -19.84 -16.95
C TRP A 4 -2.66 -20.03 -16.50
N LEU A 5 -1.75 -19.13 -16.88
CA LEU A 5 -0.35 -19.22 -16.47
C LEU A 5 -0.19 -19.04 -14.96
N LYS A 6 -1.00 -18.15 -14.35
CA LYS A 6 -1.02 -17.96 -12.89
C LYS A 6 -1.55 -19.21 -12.17
N GLN A 7 -2.58 -19.87 -12.69
CA GLN A 7 -3.12 -21.10 -12.11
C GLN A 7 -2.13 -22.27 -12.21
N PHE A 8 -1.42 -22.41 -13.33
CA PHE A 8 -0.37 -23.41 -13.48
C PHE A 8 0.81 -23.16 -12.55
N LEU A 9 1.27 -21.91 -12.44
CA LEU A 9 2.33 -21.53 -11.51
C LEU A 9 1.95 -21.84 -10.06
N PHE A 10 0.70 -21.55 -9.65
CA PHE A 10 0.21 -21.91 -8.32
C PHE A 10 0.15 -23.43 -8.10
N GLY A 11 -0.29 -24.20 -9.09
CA GLY A 11 -0.33 -25.67 -9.01
C GLY A 11 1.06 -26.30 -8.90
N ILE A 12 2.02 -25.82 -9.70
CA ILE A 12 3.41 -26.30 -9.70
C ILE A 12 4.12 -25.89 -8.40
N TRP A 13 3.89 -24.66 -7.92
CA TRP A 13 4.41 -24.21 -6.62
C TRP A 13 3.84 -25.01 -5.45
N GLY A 14 2.55 -25.35 -5.49
CA GLY A 14 1.92 -26.23 -4.50
C GLY A 14 2.57 -27.63 -4.48
N LEU A 15 2.83 -28.21 -5.66
CA LEU A 15 3.44 -29.55 -5.77
C LEU A 15 4.90 -29.58 -5.29
N LEU A 16 5.67 -28.52 -5.53
CA LEU A 16 7.09 -28.40 -5.16
C LEU A 16 7.30 -28.02 -3.69
N LEU A 17 6.41 -27.22 -3.09
CA LEU A 17 6.55 -26.82 -1.69
C LEU A 17 6.12 -27.90 -0.70
N ILE A 18 5.23 -28.83 -1.09
CA ILE A 18 4.79 -29.94 -0.22
C ILE A 18 5.98 -30.73 0.35
N PRO A 19 6.92 -31.26 -0.45
CA PRO A 19 8.07 -32.00 0.09
C PRO A 19 9.08 -31.12 0.84
N LEU A 20 9.11 -29.81 0.61
CA LEU A 20 10.04 -28.88 1.26
C LEU A 20 9.54 -28.41 2.64
N ILE A 21 8.25 -28.10 2.74
CA ILE A 21 7.62 -27.59 3.97
C ILE A 21 7.25 -28.74 4.90
N ALA A 22 6.85 -29.91 4.38
CA ALA A 22 6.45 -31.06 5.18
C ALA A 22 7.45 -31.43 6.30
N PRO A 23 8.77 -31.56 6.06
CA PRO A 23 9.70 -31.91 7.13
C PRO A 23 9.93 -30.77 8.14
N ILE A 24 9.84 -29.52 7.71
CA ILE A 24 9.97 -28.35 8.60
C ILE A 24 8.74 -28.25 9.51
N LEU A 25 7.56 -28.47 8.95
CA LEU A 25 6.29 -28.45 9.68
C LEU A 25 6.19 -29.65 10.64
N ASP A 26 6.62 -30.84 10.22
CA ASP A 26 6.66 -32.05 11.06
C ASP A 26 7.60 -31.86 12.25
N LYS A 27 8.79 -31.28 12.00
CA LYS A 27 9.76 -30.95 13.05
C LYS A 27 9.26 -29.86 14.01
N TRP A 28 8.63 -28.81 13.47
CA TRP A 28 8.05 -27.75 14.29
C TRP A 28 6.87 -28.26 15.14
N LEU A 29 6.01 -29.13 14.59
CA LEU A 29 4.94 -29.78 15.33
C LEU A 29 5.51 -30.72 16.41
N GLN A 30 6.56 -31.47 16.11
CA GLN A 30 7.26 -32.31 17.10
C GLN A 30 7.81 -31.53 18.28
N GLU A 31 8.48 -30.41 18.00
CA GLU A 31 9.13 -29.59 19.02
C GLU A 31 8.14 -28.73 19.82
N ASN A 32 7.10 -28.16 19.19
CA ASN A 32 6.22 -27.18 19.85
C ASN A 32 4.88 -27.75 20.30
N VAL A 33 4.43 -28.87 19.75
CA VAL A 33 3.11 -29.46 20.06
C VAL A 33 3.24 -30.86 20.67
N PHE A 34 4.25 -31.65 20.27
CA PHE A 34 4.43 -33.02 20.76
C PHE A 34 5.45 -33.17 21.91
N SER A 35 6.30 -32.18 22.21
CA SER A 35 7.36 -32.30 23.21
C SER A 35 7.03 -31.74 24.61
N GLU A 36 5.88 -31.08 24.81
CA GLU A 36 5.44 -30.65 26.14
C GLU A 36 4.15 -31.36 26.58
N PRO A 37 4.23 -32.31 27.54
CA PRO A 37 3.04 -32.84 28.21
C PRO A 37 2.37 -31.79 29.11
N ASN A 38 3.09 -30.72 29.50
CA ASN A 38 2.70 -29.82 30.59
C ASN A 38 2.76 -28.32 30.27
N GLY A 39 2.91 -27.91 29.01
CA GLY A 39 3.01 -26.50 28.63
C GLY A 39 1.94 -26.08 27.63
N ILE A 40 1.18 -25.04 28.01
CA ILE A 40 0.24 -24.19 27.24
C ILE A 40 -0.90 -24.82 26.41
N ALA A 41 -0.80 -26.06 25.92
CA ALA A 41 -1.88 -26.74 25.20
C ALA A 41 -2.98 -27.27 26.15
N ALA A 42 -2.58 -27.73 27.34
CA ALA A 42 -3.48 -28.30 28.35
C ALA A 42 -4.41 -27.26 29.01
N THR A 43 -4.09 -25.97 28.94
CA THR A 43 -4.91 -24.90 29.53
C THR A 43 -5.93 -24.31 28.56
N VAL A 44 -5.73 -24.46 27.24
CA VAL A 44 -6.61 -23.89 26.21
C VAL A 44 -7.70 -24.87 25.76
N PHE A 45 -7.47 -26.19 25.89
CA PHE A 45 -8.43 -27.21 25.46
C PHE A 45 -8.65 -28.28 26.55
N PRO A 46 -9.87 -28.48 27.09
CA PRO A 46 -10.14 -29.49 28.12
C PRO A 46 -10.03 -30.94 27.57
N ASN A 47 -8.80 -31.47 27.60
CA ASN A 47 -8.27 -32.81 27.87
C ASN A 47 -9.03 -34.14 27.62
N ALA A 48 -10.12 -34.23 26.86
CA ALA A 48 -10.62 -35.54 26.40
C ALA A 48 -11.14 -35.53 24.96
N THR A 49 -11.89 -34.50 24.61
CA THR A 49 -12.36 -34.30 23.23
C THR A 49 -11.23 -33.81 22.34
N ALA A 50 -10.37 -32.94 22.86
CA ALA A 50 -9.20 -32.42 22.15
C ALA A 50 -8.22 -33.53 21.76
N THR A 51 -7.85 -34.41 22.68
CA THR A 51 -6.97 -35.57 22.43
C THR A 51 -7.57 -36.54 21.42
N THR A 52 -8.88 -36.81 21.50
CA THR A 52 -9.58 -37.68 20.54
C THR A 52 -9.59 -37.07 19.14
N VAL A 53 -9.96 -35.79 19.02
CA VAL A 53 -9.95 -35.04 17.75
C VAL A 53 -8.53 -34.95 17.18
N PHE A 54 -7.52 -34.76 18.02
CA PHE A 54 -6.12 -34.71 17.63
C PHE A 54 -5.62 -36.06 17.10
N ASN A 55 -6.01 -37.16 17.74
CA ASN A 55 -5.68 -38.51 17.27
C ASN A 55 -6.34 -38.82 15.92
N TYR A 56 -7.58 -38.39 15.70
CA TYR A 56 -8.23 -38.49 14.39
C TYR A 56 -7.54 -37.62 13.34
N LEU A 57 -7.11 -36.41 13.68
CA LEU A 57 -6.33 -35.54 12.80
C LEU A 57 -4.96 -36.14 12.45
N LEU A 58 -4.29 -36.79 13.39
CA LEU A 58 -3.04 -37.54 13.17
C LEU A 58 -3.25 -38.73 12.22
N ALA A 59 -4.32 -39.50 12.44
CA ALA A 59 -4.69 -40.61 11.57
C ALA A 59 -5.03 -40.14 10.15
N LEU A 60 -5.71 -38.99 10.02
CA LEU A 60 -5.98 -38.34 8.74
C LEU A 60 -4.68 -37.79 8.11
N GLY A 61 -3.75 -37.27 8.92
CA GLY A 61 -2.43 -36.76 8.53
C GLY A 61 -1.52 -37.78 7.83
N GLN A 62 -1.68 -39.07 8.13
CA GLN A 62 -1.00 -40.16 7.45
C GLN A 62 -1.54 -40.40 6.03
N GLN A 63 -2.78 -40.00 5.73
CA GLN A 63 -3.35 -40.19 4.41
C GLN A 63 -2.77 -39.17 3.42
N ARG A 64 -2.24 -39.67 2.30
CA ARG A 64 -1.59 -38.82 1.27
C ARG A 64 -2.51 -37.70 0.77
N TRP A 65 -3.81 -37.96 0.61
CA TRP A 65 -4.78 -36.95 0.15
C TRP A 65 -4.99 -35.83 1.18
N PHE A 66 -4.88 -36.10 2.47
CA PHE A 66 -5.04 -35.10 3.52
C PHE A 66 -3.89 -34.10 3.49
N ARG A 67 -2.66 -34.56 3.20
CA ARG A 67 -1.51 -33.65 3.00
C ARG A 67 -1.75 -32.68 1.85
N PHE A 68 -2.32 -33.15 0.74
CA PHE A 68 -2.71 -32.28 -0.38
C PHE A 68 -3.82 -31.30 0.01
N ALA A 69 -4.85 -31.78 0.72
CA ALA A 69 -5.94 -30.93 1.20
C ALA A 69 -5.43 -29.84 2.16
N LEU A 70 -4.50 -30.18 3.04
CA LEU A 70 -3.92 -29.27 4.02
C LEU A 70 -3.09 -28.18 3.34
N VAL A 71 -2.27 -28.51 2.34
CA VAL A 71 -1.54 -27.51 1.55
C VAL A 71 -2.47 -26.62 0.71
N LEU A 72 -3.54 -27.20 0.16
CA LEU A 72 -4.54 -26.42 -0.58
C LEU A 72 -5.25 -25.43 0.35
N LEU A 73 -5.63 -25.84 1.55
CA LEU A 73 -6.25 -24.99 2.55
C LEU A 73 -5.30 -23.88 3.04
N THR A 74 -4.03 -24.20 3.33
CA THR A 74 -3.06 -23.18 3.75
C THR A 74 -2.80 -22.17 2.62
N GLY A 75 -2.70 -22.63 1.37
CA GLY A 75 -2.59 -21.77 0.20
C GLY A 75 -3.79 -20.81 0.05
N ILE A 76 -5.01 -21.30 0.25
CA ILE A 76 -6.23 -20.47 0.24
C ILE A 76 -6.19 -19.44 1.36
N VAL A 77 -5.88 -19.84 2.59
CA VAL A 77 -5.85 -18.94 3.75
C VAL A 77 -4.78 -17.86 3.56
N ILE A 78 -3.58 -18.22 3.13
CA ILE A 78 -2.50 -17.26 2.84
C ILE A 78 -2.93 -16.31 1.72
N GLY A 79 -3.55 -16.81 0.65
CA GLY A 79 -4.06 -16.00 -0.45
C GLY A 79 -5.09 -14.96 0.01
N VAL A 80 -6.07 -15.38 0.82
CA VAL A 80 -7.09 -14.48 1.38
C VAL A 80 -6.47 -13.45 2.32
N LEU A 81 -5.50 -13.85 3.15
CA LEU A 81 -4.79 -12.92 4.05
C LEU A 81 -3.99 -11.87 3.25
N LEU A 82 -3.25 -12.29 2.23
CA LEU A 82 -2.50 -11.38 1.35
C LEU A 82 -3.41 -10.40 0.62
N GLU A 83 -4.53 -10.87 0.06
CA GLU A 83 -5.51 -10.03 -0.61
C GLU A 83 -6.13 -9.01 0.36
N SER A 84 -6.48 -9.45 1.58
CA SER A 84 -7.03 -8.58 2.62
C SER A 84 -6.03 -7.49 3.05
N LEU A 85 -4.77 -7.86 3.22
CA LEU A 85 -3.70 -6.91 3.53
C LEU A 85 -3.47 -5.92 2.39
N ASN A 86 -3.45 -6.40 1.15
CA ASN A 86 -3.26 -5.56 -0.02
C ASN A 86 -4.42 -4.58 -0.20
N ARG A 87 -5.67 -5.05 -0.04
CA ARG A 87 -6.86 -4.19 -0.07
C ARG A 87 -6.82 -3.10 0.99
N ARG A 88 -6.44 -3.43 2.24
CA ARG A 88 -6.27 -2.44 3.31
C ARG A 88 -5.18 -1.42 2.98
N SER A 89 -4.08 -1.88 2.39
CA SER A 89 -2.99 -1.02 1.94
C SER A 89 -3.47 -0.05 0.84
N ASP A 90 -4.20 -0.54 -0.15
CA ASP A 90 -4.75 0.26 -1.24
C ASP A 90 -5.78 1.27 -0.75
N GLU A 91 -6.67 0.88 0.16
CA GLU A 91 -7.64 1.78 0.80
C GLU A 91 -6.94 2.91 1.57
N ARG A 92 -5.88 2.58 2.34
CA ARG A 92 -5.08 3.56 3.06
C ARG A 92 -4.35 4.50 2.09
N LYS A 93 -3.72 3.96 1.06
CA LYS A 93 -3.04 4.76 0.02
C LYS A 93 -4.01 5.71 -0.65
N ALA A 94 -5.20 5.25 -1.02
CA ALA A 94 -6.24 6.08 -1.61
C ALA A 94 -6.69 7.20 -0.66
N PHE A 95 -6.84 6.90 0.64
CA PHE A 95 -7.18 7.92 1.64
C PHE A 95 -6.07 8.98 1.79
N GLU A 96 -4.80 8.57 1.85
CA GLU A 96 -3.67 9.49 1.95
C GLU A 96 -3.55 10.38 0.70
N LEU A 97 -3.77 9.82 -0.51
CA LEU A 97 -3.81 10.58 -1.76
C LEU A 97 -4.98 11.59 -1.80
N ARG A 98 -6.18 11.20 -1.36
CA ARG A 98 -7.31 12.14 -1.25
C ARG A 98 -7.04 13.26 -0.25
N SER A 99 -6.47 12.92 0.90
CA SER A 99 -6.04 13.91 1.90
C SER A 99 -5.00 14.88 1.33
N LEU A 100 -4.06 14.37 0.53
CA LEU A 100 -3.10 15.22 -0.19
C LEU A 100 -3.78 16.12 -1.21
N GLY A 101 -4.76 15.61 -1.96
CA GLY A 101 -5.59 16.38 -2.88
C GLY A 101 -6.31 17.54 -2.19
N PHE A 102 -6.92 17.28 -1.04
CA PHE A 102 -7.53 18.31 -0.19
C PHE A 102 -6.53 19.37 0.27
N LYS A 103 -5.32 18.96 0.70
CA LYS A 103 -4.24 19.90 1.09
C LYS A 103 -3.81 20.78 -0.08
N PHE A 104 -3.64 20.20 -1.27
CA PHE A 104 -3.31 20.96 -2.47
C PHE A 104 -4.40 21.98 -2.79
N ARG A 105 -5.67 21.58 -2.76
CA ARG A 105 -6.80 22.48 -3.01
C ARG A 105 -6.85 23.62 -1.98
N SER A 106 -6.71 23.31 -0.70
CA SER A 106 -6.65 24.32 0.37
C SER A 106 -5.49 25.29 0.18
N LEU A 107 -4.31 24.81 -0.23
CA LEU A 107 -3.17 25.67 -0.56
C LEU A 107 -3.46 26.57 -1.78
N SER A 108 -4.09 26.02 -2.82
CA SER A 108 -4.52 26.79 -4.00
C SER A 108 -5.46 27.93 -3.60
N ASP A 109 -6.49 27.64 -2.79
CA ASP A 109 -7.45 28.65 -2.33
C ASP A 109 -6.77 29.72 -1.45
N ASN A 110 -5.89 29.32 -0.52
CA ASN A 110 -5.14 30.26 0.32
C ASN A 110 -4.20 31.16 -0.50
N ILE A 111 -3.50 30.61 -1.49
CA ILE A 111 -2.64 31.38 -2.40
C ILE A 111 -3.50 32.34 -3.22
N LYS A 112 -4.64 31.88 -3.76
CA LYS A 112 -5.55 32.71 -4.56
C LYS A 112 -6.08 33.91 -3.79
N ILE A 113 -6.51 33.71 -2.53
CA ILE A 113 -6.99 34.80 -1.65
C ILE A 113 -5.89 35.85 -1.44
N ARG A 114 -4.64 35.41 -1.26
CA ARG A 114 -3.50 36.29 -0.97
C ARG A 114 -2.90 36.96 -2.20
N THR A 115 -3.07 36.35 -3.37
CA THR A 115 -2.61 36.92 -4.65
C THR A 115 -3.54 38.03 -5.14
N ALA A 116 -4.73 38.19 -4.54
CA ALA A 116 -5.56 39.36 -4.74
C ALA A 116 -4.90 40.66 -4.24
N SER A 117 -3.89 40.57 -3.36
CA SER A 117 -2.99 41.67 -3.03
C SER A 117 -1.62 41.49 -3.70
N SER A 118 -1.07 42.57 -4.27
CA SER A 118 0.26 42.57 -4.88
C SER A 118 1.32 42.33 -3.80
N GLY A 119 2.23 41.38 -4.01
CA GLY A 119 3.31 41.09 -3.06
C GLY A 119 3.87 39.68 -3.15
N TRP A 120 3.71 39.00 -4.29
CA TRP A 120 4.33 37.70 -4.51
C TRP A 120 5.85 37.84 -4.61
N PRO A 121 6.66 36.92 -4.04
CA PRO A 121 6.27 35.78 -3.19
C PRO A 121 6.22 36.10 -1.68
N ASP A 122 6.46 37.35 -1.26
CA ASP A 122 6.54 37.72 0.16
C ASP A 122 5.22 37.49 0.93
N ASN A 123 4.08 37.66 0.27
CA ASN A 123 2.74 37.45 0.82
C ASN A 123 2.40 35.99 1.16
N VAL A 124 3.22 35.02 0.73
CA VAL A 124 3.04 33.58 1.00
C VAL A 124 4.20 32.96 1.78
N ARG A 125 5.09 33.77 2.36
CA ARG A 125 6.26 33.29 3.09
C ARG A 125 5.91 32.36 4.26
N ASP A 126 4.78 32.60 4.92
CA ASP A 126 4.21 31.77 5.98
C ASP A 126 3.58 30.46 5.46
N LEU A 127 3.16 30.40 4.20
CA LEU A 127 2.65 29.18 3.55
C LEU A 127 3.76 28.27 3.02
N ARG A 128 4.99 28.78 2.86
CA ARG A 128 6.13 28.01 2.33
C ARG A 128 6.39 26.68 3.07
N PRO A 129 6.34 26.62 4.42
CA PRO A 129 6.47 25.35 5.14
C PRO A 129 5.35 24.35 4.82
N ALA A 130 4.11 24.84 4.67
CA ALA A 130 2.96 24.00 4.32
C ALA A 130 3.07 23.47 2.88
N ILE A 131 3.50 24.31 1.94
CA ILE A 131 3.78 23.93 0.54
C ILE A 131 4.87 22.85 0.50
N LEU A 132 5.98 23.05 1.20
CA LEU A 132 7.08 22.10 1.24
C LEU A 132 6.64 20.76 1.84
N SER A 133 5.88 20.78 2.92
CA SER A 133 5.30 19.58 3.55
C SER A 133 4.38 18.83 2.58
N ALA A 134 3.55 19.56 1.82
CA ALA A 134 2.68 18.98 0.82
C ALA A 134 3.48 18.35 -0.34
N PHE A 135 4.56 19.01 -0.80
CA PHE A 135 5.46 18.44 -1.81
C PHE A 135 6.24 17.23 -1.33
N ILE A 136 6.71 17.22 -0.08
CA ILE A 136 7.35 16.03 0.52
C ILE A 136 6.35 14.87 0.55
N SER A 137 5.10 15.14 0.93
CA SER A 137 4.04 14.13 0.93
C SER A 137 3.74 13.61 -0.47
N ALA A 138 3.70 14.48 -1.48
CA ALA A 138 3.50 14.10 -2.87
C ALA A 138 4.63 13.22 -3.42
N ARG A 139 5.90 13.54 -3.09
CA ARG A 139 7.06 12.74 -3.50
C ARG A 139 7.03 11.32 -2.94
N LYS A 140 6.40 11.07 -1.78
CA LYS A 140 6.23 9.71 -1.24
C LYS A 140 5.39 8.81 -2.17
N PHE A 141 4.60 9.41 -3.05
CA PHE A 141 3.78 8.72 -4.04
C PHE A 141 4.33 8.87 -5.45
N ASP A 142 5.61 9.22 -5.62
CA ASP A 142 6.26 9.43 -6.93
C ASP A 142 5.59 10.49 -7.82
N LEU A 143 4.81 11.40 -7.23
CA LEU A 143 4.21 12.51 -7.94
C LEU A 143 5.27 13.58 -8.21
N TRP A 144 5.41 13.99 -9.47
CA TRP A 144 6.27 15.12 -9.81
C TRP A 144 5.82 16.38 -9.07
N VAL A 145 6.76 17.20 -8.58
CA VAL A 145 6.45 18.46 -7.89
C VAL A 145 7.33 19.59 -8.41
N PRO A 146 6.81 20.82 -8.44
CA PRO A 146 7.60 22.01 -8.73
C PRO A 146 8.78 22.22 -7.77
N ASN A 147 9.90 22.73 -8.30
CA ASN A 147 11.06 23.12 -7.51
C ASN A 147 10.93 24.57 -6.98
N GLU A 148 11.85 25.01 -6.13
CA GLU A 148 11.83 26.37 -5.54
C GLU A 148 11.83 27.52 -6.55
N HIS A 149 12.18 27.26 -7.82
CA HIS A 149 12.10 28.22 -8.91
C HIS A 149 10.68 28.78 -9.12
N VAL A 150 9.63 28.11 -8.62
CA VAL A 150 8.26 28.66 -8.65
C VAL A 150 8.14 30.00 -7.93
N TYR A 151 8.97 30.26 -6.92
CA TYR A 151 8.93 31.54 -6.19
C TYR A 151 9.66 32.66 -6.93
N GLN A 152 10.38 32.35 -8.01
CA GLN A 152 11.02 33.34 -8.89
C GLN A 152 10.08 33.80 -10.01
N LEU A 153 8.93 33.14 -10.18
CA LEU A 153 7.91 33.53 -11.16
C LEU A 153 7.30 34.88 -10.81
N PRO A 154 6.84 35.65 -11.83
CA PRO A 154 6.26 36.97 -11.61
C PRO A 154 4.98 36.93 -10.77
N ASP A 155 4.26 35.80 -10.77
CA ASP A 155 3.04 35.63 -10.01
C ASP A 155 2.87 34.20 -9.45
N ALA A 156 1.86 34.06 -8.60
CA ALA A 156 1.49 32.79 -7.98
C ALA A 156 0.65 31.88 -8.89
N SER A 157 0.32 32.33 -10.11
CA SER A 157 -0.70 31.70 -10.96
C SER A 157 -0.35 30.25 -11.26
N PHE A 158 0.92 30.00 -11.60
CA PHE A 158 1.45 28.67 -11.87
C PHE A 158 1.21 27.72 -10.68
N LEU A 159 1.61 28.13 -9.48
CA LEU A 159 1.52 27.28 -8.30
C LEU A 159 0.06 27.07 -7.88
N CYS A 160 -0.75 28.12 -7.98
CA CYS A 160 -2.18 28.08 -7.71
C CYS A 160 -2.91 27.08 -8.64
N GLU A 161 -2.67 27.16 -9.95
CA GLU A 161 -3.29 26.28 -10.94
C GLU A 161 -2.76 24.84 -10.85
N TYR A 162 -1.46 24.66 -10.65
CA TYR A 162 -0.87 23.35 -10.40
C TYR A 162 -1.56 22.64 -9.23
N PHE A 163 -1.68 23.32 -8.08
CA PHE A 163 -2.35 22.76 -6.91
C PHE A 163 -3.84 22.50 -7.15
N ARG A 164 -4.52 23.35 -7.92
CA ARG A 164 -5.94 23.17 -8.26
C ARG A 164 -6.16 21.94 -9.13
N CYS A 165 -5.43 21.82 -10.23
CA CYS A 165 -5.60 20.74 -11.22
C CYS A 165 -5.18 19.39 -10.64
N VAL A 166 -3.97 19.31 -10.08
CA VAL A 166 -3.45 18.07 -9.50
C VAL A 166 -4.22 17.70 -8.23
N GLY A 167 -4.54 18.69 -7.39
CA GLY A 167 -5.30 18.47 -6.16
C GLY A 167 -6.68 17.88 -6.42
N LYS A 168 -7.41 18.38 -7.42
CA LYS A 168 -8.70 17.84 -7.83
C LYS A 168 -8.60 16.38 -8.29
N LEU A 169 -7.63 16.05 -9.13
CA LEU A 169 -7.46 14.68 -9.62
C LEU A 169 -7.10 13.69 -8.50
N LEU A 170 -6.31 14.13 -7.51
CA LEU A 170 -6.00 13.35 -6.31
C LEU A 170 -7.23 13.15 -5.41
N GLU A 171 -8.03 14.20 -5.22
CA GLU A 171 -9.28 14.19 -4.44
C GLU A 171 -10.32 13.23 -5.07
N ASP A 172 -10.44 13.26 -6.40
CA ASP A 172 -11.34 12.38 -7.17
C ASP A 172 -10.82 10.92 -7.24
N GLY A 173 -9.59 10.65 -6.78
CA GLY A 173 -8.97 9.32 -6.79
C GLY A 173 -8.38 8.91 -8.15
N HIS A 174 -8.24 9.84 -9.09
CA HIS A 174 -7.66 9.61 -10.42
C HIS A 174 -6.14 9.77 -10.41
N PHE A 175 -5.43 8.94 -9.66
CA PHE A 175 -3.99 9.07 -9.43
C PHE A 175 -3.13 9.07 -10.71
N GLU A 176 -3.39 8.15 -11.65
CA GLU A 176 -2.64 8.10 -12.91
C GLU A 176 -2.80 9.39 -13.75
N ARG A 177 -4.02 9.95 -13.72
CA ARG A 177 -4.29 11.24 -14.36
C ARG A 177 -3.60 12.38 -13.61
N ALA A 178 -3.62 12.36 -12.28
CA ALA A 178 -2.91 13.36 -11.46
C ALA A 178 -1.40 13.35 -11.75
N ASN A 179 -0.81 12.17 -11.95
CA ASN A 179 0.61 12.04 -12.25
C ASN A 179 0.96 12.53 -13.65
N SER A 180 0.20 12.11 -14.67
CA SER A 180 0.37 12.61 -16.04
C SER A 180 0.13 14.12 -16.14
N GLU A 181 -0.88 14.63 -15.44
CA GLU A 181 -1.15 16.07 -15.31
C GLU A 181 0.06 16.77 -14.68
N ALA A 182 0.53 16.33 -13.51
CA ALA A 182 1.68 16.93 -12.83
C ALA A 182 2.92 16.97 -13.75
N LEU A 183 3.20 15.89 -14.48
CA LEU A 183 4.30 15.85 -15.45
C LEU A 183 4.12 16.83 -16.62
N SER A 184 2.89 17.07 -17.05
CA SER A 184 2.59 18.04 -18.11
C SER A 184 2.93 19.49 -17.72
N TRP A 185 2.98 19.81 -16.42
CA TRP A 185 3.37 21.13 -15.91
C TRP A 185 4.89 21.36 -15.93
N ARG A 186 5.70 20.31 -16.01
CA ARG A 186 7.17 20.40 -15.97
C ARG A 186 7.80 21.30 -17.04
N PRO A 187 7.41 21.22 -18.33
CA PRO A 187 8.01 22.06 -19.38
C PRO A 187 7.77 23.55 -19.17
N PHE A 188 6.70 23.95 -18.48
CA PHE A 188 6.41 25.36 -18.22
C PHE A 188 7.40 25.97 -17.24
N LEU A 189 7.89 25.21 -16.25
CA LEU A 189 8.95 25.68 -15.36
C LEU A 189 10.32 25.62 -16.01
N ASP A 190 10.59 24.60 -16.83
CA ASP A 190 11.90 24.44 -17.47
C ASP A 190 12.12 25.52 -18.54
N LYS A 191 11.08 26.00 -19.23
CA LYS A 191 11.18 27.11 -20.20
C LYS A 191 11.55 28.45 -19.56
N VAL A 192 11.14 28.69 -18.32
CA VAL A 192 11.45 29.93 -17.60
C VAL A 192 12.94 30.04 -17.25
N LYS A 193 13.68 28.92 -17.22
CA LYS A 193 15.14 28.94 -16.99
C LYS A 193 15.97 29.50 -18.16
N LEU A 194 15.36 29.70 -19.35
CA LEU A 194 16.07 30.07 -20.58
C LEU A 194 15.94 31.55 -20.97
N SER A 195 15.27 32.37 -20.15
CA SER A 195 15.20 33.84 -20.31
C SER A 195 15.97 34.54 -19.20
#